data_AF-A0A0B0MVB3-F1
#
_entry.id   AF-A0A0B0MVB3-F1
#
_cell.length_a   1.000
_cell.length_b   1.000
_cell.length_c   1.000
_cell.angle_alpha   90.00
_cell.angle_beta   90.00
_cell.angle_gamma   90.00
#
_symmetry.space_group_name_H-M   'P 1'
#
loop_
_entity.id
_entity.type
_entity.pdbx_description
1 polymer ?
#
loop_
_entity_poly.entity_id
_entity_poly.type
_entity_poly.pdbx_seq_one_letter_code
_entity_poly.pdbx_strand_id
1 'polypeptide(L)'
;MFNVQLSFTNTTIFQFSSSFMAQHHLHLAATSSHGWLRATPSDAHSETSADKRWDSLAFNPVKTDYIYVMKSCKDGSFSNGGLRQYGNIEISPSAAVLNYGQGIIENLKAYKNKNGSIILFRVEENGLRMRVGADRMCMPAPTIEQFVEAVTSTVSANERWVPPSNKGFLHVQPLLMGNGPVLSLIPAPEFIFLIYVTPVRNYFEGGLKPINVVVENDIHRATLGGVGNIKAIGNYAGIMKAQAKAKANGFSDVLYLDSIHNRYLEEFSTANVFVVKDNTISTPVLGGTILPGITRKSIIEIAHRQGFKVEERLVPVEELFDADEVFCCGNAVCVLPVGSITLNGKRVDYGESEFVVSQQLYSALANIQMGLIEDKMGWTTLLN
;
A
#
# COMPACT_ATOMS: atom_id res chain seq x y z
N MET A 1 47.05 -6.43 49.95
CA MET A 1 45.95 -5.92 50.78
C MET A 1 44.65 -6.53 50.27
N PHE A 2 44.05 -7.35 51.13
CA PHE A 2 42.68 -7.88 51.19
C PHE A 2 41.94 -8.31 49.90
N ASN A 3 41.94 -9.63 49.70
CA ASN A 3 40.83 -10.43 49.18
C ASN A 3 39.75 -10.56 50.27
N VAL A 4 38.47 -10.39 49.94
CA VAL A 4 37.36 -11.01 50.67
C VAL A 4 36.30 -11.47 49.68
N GLN A 5 36.05 -12.77 49.74
CA GLN A 5 35.00 -13.55 49.09
C GLN A 5 33.87 -13.73 50.13
N LEU A 6 32.61 -13.52 49.78
CA LEU A 6 31.49 -13.96 50.63
C LEU A 6 30.34 -14.54 49.79
N SER A 7 30.02 -15.78 50.14
CA SER A 7 28.91 -16.63 49.72
C SER A 7 27.57 -16.19 50.31
N PHE A 8 26.46 -16.57 49.66
CA PHE A 8 25.17 -16.71 50.35
C PHE A 8 24.49 -18.03 49.98
N THR A 9 24.17 -18.81 51.01
CA THR A 9 23.28 -19.97 51.04
C THR A 9 22.29 -19.84 52.21
N ASN A 10 21.13 -20.50 52.07
CA ASN A 10 20.01 -20.74 53.01
C ASN A 10 19.01 -19.58 53.21
N THR A 11 17.70 -19.69 52.91
CA THR A 11 16.62 -20.63 53.30
C THR A 11 16.07 -20.41 54.72
N THR A 12 14.85 -19.85 54.80
CA THR A 12 13.90 -19.93 55.94
C THR A 12 12.50 -19.63 55.35
N ILE A 13 11.63 -20.62 55.10
CA ILE A 13 10.62 -21.24 55.98
C ILE A 13 9.71 -20.22 56.69
N PHE A 14 8.47 -20.10 56.21
CA PHE A 14 7.29 -19.88 57.04
C PHE A 14 6.14 -20.78 56.55
N GLN A 15 5.80 -21.77 57.36
CA GLN A 15 4.53 -22.51 57.32
C GLN A 15 3.48 -21.72 58.10
N PHE A 16 2.26 -21.63 57.58
CA PHE A 16 1.04 -21.71 58.38
C PHE A 16 -0.02 -22.52 57.62
N SER A 17 -0.84 -23.19 58.41
CA SER A 17 -1.52 -24.46 58.16
C SER A 17 -2.87 -24.39 57.42
N SER A 18 -3.19 -25.53 56.81
CA SER A 18 -4.51 -26.08 56.41
C SER A 18 -5.62 -25.85 57.46
N SER A 19 -6.92 -25.78 57.19
CA SER A 19 -7.79 -26.57 56.29
C SER A 19 -9.26 -26.13 56.49
N PHE A 20 -10.09 -26.05 55.44
CA PHE A 20 -11.37 -26.79 55.37
C PHE A 20 -11.97 -26.77 53.95
N MET A 21 -12.56 -27.90 53.56
CA MET A 21 -13.04 -28.27 52.23
C MET A 21 -14.37 -27.61 51.84
N ALA A 22 -14.62 -27.43 50.53
CA ALA A 22 -15.64 -28.20 49.78
C ALA A 22 -15.81 -27.72 48.32
N GLN A 23 -15.55 -28.66 47.40
CA GLN A 23 -16.18 -28.92 46.09
C GLN A 23 -16.95 -27.80 45.36
N HIS A 24 -16.53 -27.52 44.12
CA HIS A 24 -17.36 -27.81 42.93
C HIS A 24 -16.47 -27.90 41.67
N HIS A 25 -16.50 -29.07 41.03
CA HIS A 25 -15.99 -29.27 39.68
C HIS A 25 -16.85 -28.49 38.68
N LEU A 26 -16.22 -27.63 37.88
CA LEU A 26 -16.75 -27.17 36.60
C LEU A 26 -15.60 -27.14 35.60
N HIS A 27 -15.54 -28.21 34.79
CA HIS A 27 -14.82 -28.20 33.53
C HIS A 27 -15.49 -27.19 32.60
N LEU A 28 -14.82 -26.06 32.35
CA LEU A 28 -15.11 -25.21 31.21
C LEU A 28 -14.00 -25.43 30.17
N ALA A 29 -14.22 -26.41 29.32
CA ALA A 29 -13.57 -26.45 28.02
C ALA A 29 -14.13 -25.28 27.21
N ALA A 30 -13.41 -24.16 27.19
CA ALA A 30 -13.71 -23.04 26.30
C ALA A 30 -13.18 -23.37 24.90
N THR A 31 -13.97 -24.09 24.11
CA THR A 31 -13.81 -24.13 22.66
C THR A 31 -14.34 -22.82 22.08
N SER A 32 -13.47 -21.83 21.87
CA SER A 32 -13.84 -20.60 21.16
C SER A 32 -13.99 -20.90 19.66
N SER A 33 -15.17 -21.31 19.23
CA SER A 33 -15.52 -21.40 17.82
C SER A 33 -15.64 -19.98 17.23
N HIS A 34 -14.55 -19.47 16.65
CA HIS A 34 -14.55 -18.24 15.86
C HIS A 34 -15.20 -18.51 14.50
N GLY A 35 -16.52 -18.67 14.47
CA GLY A 35 -17.28 -18.96 13.26
C GLY A 35 -17.04 -17.91 12.17
N TRP A 36 -16.68 -18.37 10.97
CA TRP A 36 -16.62 -17.54 9.78
C TRP A 36 -18.05 -17.16 9.38
N LEU A 37 -18.31 -15.87 9.14
CA LEU A 37 -19.64 -15.39 8.78
C LEU A 37 -19.82 -15.42 7.26
N ARG A 38 -20.99 -15.88 6.79
CA ARG A 38 -21.49 -15.48 5.47
C ARG A 38 -21.98 -14.04 5.57
N ALA A 39 -21.64 -13.20 4.60
CA ALA A 39 -22.07 -11.81 4.56
C ALA A 39 -23.61 -11.75 4.59
N THR A 40 -24.15 -10.93 5.49
CA THR A 40 -25.58 -10.63 5.61
C THR A 40 -25.69 -9.11 5.58
N PRO A 41 -26.45 -8.53 4.64
CA PRO A 41 -26.60 -7.08 4.58
C PRO A 41 -27.18 -6.56 5.90
N SER A 42 -26.54 -5.57 6.53
CA SER A 42 -27.16 -4.85 7.65
C SER A 42 -28.06 -3.74 7.10
N ASP A 43 -29.32 -3.76 7.51
CA ASP A 43 -30.35 -2.82 7.09
C ASP A 43 -30.19 -1.40 7.65
N ALA A 44 -30.79 -0.48 6.90
CA ALA A 44 -31.27 0.86 7.26
C ALA A 44 -30.28 2.05 7.15
N HIS A 45 -30.15 2.62 5.95
CA HIS A 45 -30.08 4.07 5.75
C HIS A 45 -30.84 4.49 4.47
N SER A 46 -31.66 5.54 4.57
CA SER A 46 -32.56 6.05 3.52
C SER A 46 -31.82 6.52 2.27
N GLU A 47 -32.30 6.13 1.09
CA GLU A 47 -31.73 6.39 -0.24
C GLU A 47 -31.43 7.88 -0.56
N THR A 48 -32.15 8.83 0.05
CA THR A 48 -31.92 10.27 -0.13
C THR A 48 -30.62 10.78 0.51
N SER A 49 -29.98 9.99 1.37
CA SER A 49 -28.69 10.32 2.01
C SER A 49 -27.48 9.71 1.28
N ALA A 50 -27.71 8.73 0.40
CA ALA A 50 -26.67 7.95 -0.25
C ALA A 50 -25.84 8.77 -1.26
N ASP A 51 -26.48 9.70 -1.98
CA ASP A 51 -25.80 10.46 -3.05
C ASP A 51 -24.82 11.52 -2.51
N LYS A 52 -25.19 12.20 -1.41
CA LYS A 52 -24.33 13.22 -0.78
C LYS A 52 -23.11 12.63 -0.07
N ARG A 53 -23.18 11.36 0.33
CA ARG A 53 -22.08 10.67 1.02
C ARG A 53 -20.81 10.63 0.17
N TRP A 54 -20.93 10.38 -1.14
CA TRP A 54 -19.79 10.26 -2.04
C TRP A 54 -19.06 11.59 -2.24
N ASP A 55 -19.78 12.71 -2.26
CA ASP A 55 -19.22 14.04 -2.49
C ASP A 55 -18.33 14.52 -1.32
N SER A 56 -18.59 14.02 -0.12
CA SER A 56 -17.83 14.32 1.10
C SER A 56 -16.59 13.45 1.32
N LEU A 57 -16.34 12.46 0.45
CA LEU A 57 -15.24 11.53 0.63
C LEU A 57 -13.88 12.20 0.46
N ALA A 58 -12.99 11.92 1.41
CA ALA A 58 -11.56 12.19 1.34
C ALA A 58 -10.80 10.85 1.41
N PHE A 59 -9.47 10.89 1.31
CA PHE A 59 -8.62 9.71 1.56
C PHE A 59 -8.46 9.43 3.05
N ASN A 60 -9.58 9.39 3.76
CA ASN A 60 -9.64 9.05 5.18
C ASN A 60 -10.35 7.70 5.32
N PRO A 61 -9.92 6.85 6.27
CA PRO A 61 -10.56 5.57 6.47
C PRO A 61 -12.01 5.76 6.91
N VAL A 62 -12.92 5.11 6.20
CA VAL A 62 -14.31 4.96 6.60
C VAL A 62 -14.52 3.52 7.02
N LYS A 63 -15.21 3.31 8.14
CA LYS A 63 -15.59 1.97 8.60
C LYS A 63 -16.61 1.38 7.62
N THR A 64 -16.17 0.39 6.83
CA THR A 64 -17.04 -0.42 5.97
C THR A 64 -17.57 -1.63 6.75
N ASP A 65 -18.24 -2.57 6.09
CA ASP A 65 -18.96 -3.64 6.76
C ASP A 65 -18.04 -4.80 7.15
N TYR A 66 -17.17 -5.18 6.22
CA TYR A 66 -16.33 -6.37 6.35
C TYR A 66 -14.86 -6.08 6.06
N ILE A 67 -14.01 -6.80 6.78
CA ILE A 67 -12.59 -7.01 6.49
C ILE A 67 -12.38 -8.49 6.19
N TYR A 68 -11.30 -8.83 5.50
CA TYR A 68 -10.85 -10.22 5.37
C TYR A 68 -9.64 -10.45 6.25
N VAL A 69 -9.59 -11.59 6.96
CA VAL A 69 -8.47 -11.94 7.84
C VAL A 69 -8.10 -13.39 7.61
N MET A 70 -6.81 -13.65 7.44
CA MET A 70 -6.24 -14.99 7.31
C MET A 70 -4.95 -15.08 8.12
N LYS A 71 -4.83 -16.12 8.94
CA LYS A 71 -3.63 -16.35 9.76
C LYS A 71 -2.76 -17.43 9.12
N SER A 72 -1.44 -17.30 9.27
CA SER A 72 -0.53 -18.38 8.92
C SER A 72 -0.63 -19.53 9.93
N CYS A 73 -0.49 -20.75 9.45
CA CYS A 73 -0.19 -21.92 10.25
C CYS A 73 1.28 -21.91 10.70
N LYS A 74 1.63 -22.81 11.62
CA LYS A 74 3.02 -22.92 12.14
C LYS A 74 4.04 -23.31 11.07
N ASP A 75 3.59 -23.95 9.99
CA ASP A 75 4.40 -24.32 8.83
C ASP A 75 4.53 -23.17 7.79
N GLY A 76 3.94 -22.01 8.07
CA GLY A 76 3.91 -20.86 7.17
C GLY A 76 2.82 -20.93 6.10
N SER A 77 2.04 -22.01 6.01
CA SER A 77 0.91 -22.06 5.08
C SER A 77 -0.23 -21.15 5.54
N PHE A 78 -1.02 -20.63 4.60
CA PHE A 78 -2.27 -19.93 4.91
C PHE A 78 -3.43 -20.87 4.57
N SER A 79 -4.29 -21.18 5.55
CA SER A 79 -5.38 -22.17 5.33
C SER A 79 -6.69 -21.84 6.06
N ASN A 80 -6.72 -20.78 6.87
CA ASN A 80 -7.88 -20.39 7.67
C ASN A 80 -8.16 -18.89 7.55
N GLY A 81 -8.74 -18.50 6.41
CA GLY A 81 -9.07 -17.12 6.05
C GLY A 81 -10.55 -16.91 5.80
N GLY A 82 -11.02 -15.67 5.94
CA GLY A 82 -12.40 -15.33 5.64
C GLY A 82 -12.83 -13.94 6.10
N LEU A 83 -14.08 -13.63 5.81
CA LEU A 83 -14.70 -12.34 6.13
C LEU A 83 -15.02 -12.23 7.63
N ARG A 84 -14.80 -11.04 8.17
CA ARG A 84 -15.11 -10.63 9.54
C ARG A 84 -15.75 -9.25 9.48
N GLN A 85 -16.63 -8.94 10.42
CA GLN A 85 -17.13 -7.56 10.54
C GLN A 85 -15.96 -6.61 10.77
N TYR A 86 -16.02 -5.41 10.20
CA TYR A 86 -14.99 -4.41 10.38
C TYR A 86 -14.83 -4.07 11.87
N GLY A 87 -13.62 -4.23 12.37
CA GLY A 87 -13.25 -3.92 13.74
C GLY A 87 -11.74 -3.87 13.90
N ASN A 88 -11.32 -3.38 15.06
CA ASN A 88 -9.92 -3.44 15.44
C ASN A 88 -9.46 -4.90 15.57
N ILE A 89 -8.20 -5.15 15.25
CA ILE A 89 -7.56 -6.45 15.49
C ILE A 89 -6.83 -6.44 16.84
N GLU A 90 -6.82 -7.59 17.50
CA GLU A 90 -5.96 -7.81 18.67
C GLU A 90 -4.55 -8.14 18.18
N ILE A 91 -3.55 -7.47 18.76
CA ILE A 91 -2.14 -7.67 18.45
C ILE A 91 -1.32 -7.73 19.74
N SER A 92 -0.35 -8.65 19.79
CA SER A 92 0.60 -8.70 20.90
C SER A 92 1.43 -7.41 20.94
N PRO A 93 1.64 -6.77 22.10
CA PRO A 93 2.58 -5.64 22.22
C PRO A 93 4.00 -6.01 21.77
N SER A 94 4.37 -7.29 21.89
CA SER A 94 5.66 -7.84 21.43
C SER A 94 5.63 -8.34 19.97
N ALA A 95 4.65 -7.97 19.16
CA ALA A 95 4.60 -8.36 17.76
C ALA A 95 5.76 -7.73 16.97
N ALA A 96 6.36 -8.49 16.06
CA ALA A 96 7.50 -8.03 15.24
C ALA A 96 7.12 -6.83 14.36
N VAL A 97 5.88 -6.73 13.88
CA VAL A 97 5.42 -5.57 13.11
C VAL A 97 5.46 -4.27 13.93
N LEU A 98 5.17 -4.33 15.24
CA LEU A 98 5.16 -3.16 16.13
C LEU A 98 6.56 -2.74 16.57
N ASN A 99 7.45 -3.70 16.77
CA ASN A 99 8.78 -3.45 17.35
C ASN A 99 9.88 -3.30 16.29
N TYR A 100 9.77 -4.01 15.16
CA TYR A 100 10.82 -4.09 14.13
C TYR A 100 10.31 -3.82 12.71
N GLY A 101 9.03 -3.46 12.54
CA GLY A 101 8.47 -3.09 11.24
C GLY A 101 8.38 -4.23 10.22
N GLN A 102 8.31 -5.50 10.68
CA GLN A 102 8.16 -6.66 9.79
C GLN A 102 6.74 -6.71 9.19
N GLY A 103 6.52 -5.96 8.13
CA GLY A 103 5.24 -5.90 7.42
C GLY A 103 5.33 -5.40 5.97
N ILE A 104 4.43 -5.92 5.14
CA ILE A 104 4.25 -5.57 3.73
C ILE A 104 2.83 -5.06 3.51
N ILE A 105 2.67 -4.08 2.62
CA ILE A 105 1.36 -3.54 2.25
C ILE A 105 1.16 -3.57 0.74
N GLU A 106 -0.08 -3.73 0.31
CA GLU A 106 -0.51 -3.55 -1.08
C GLU A 106 -1.65 -2.54 -1.17
N ASN A 107 -1.84 -2.01 -2.38
CA ASN A 107 -2.90 -1.04 -2.65
C ASN A 107 -3.53 -1.38 -4.01
N LEU A 108 -4.84 -1.55 -4.03
CA LEU A 108 -5.61 -1.76 -5.26
C LEU A 108 -6.81 -0.82 -5.28
N LYS A 109 -7.47 -0.78 -6.43
CA LYS A 109 -8.73 -0.06 -6.63
C LYS A 109 -9.77 -1.01 -7.20
N ALA A 110 -10.99 -0.89 -6.70
CA ALA A 110 -12.17 -1.47 -7.33
C ALA A 110 -13.06 -0.34 -7.85
N TYR A 111 -13.37 -0.39 -9.14
CA TYR A 111 -14.23 0.59 -9.81
C TYR A 111 -15.58 -0.04 -10.14
N LYS A 112 -16.67 0.71 -9.95
CA LYS A 112 -17.97 0.32 -10.49
C LYS A 112 -18.05 0.79 -11.94
N ASN A 113 -18.33 -0.11 -12.87
CA ASN A 113 -18.52 0.25 -14.27
C ASN A 113 -19.94 0.77 -14.53
N LYS A 114 -20.23 1.20 -15.76
CA LYS A 114 -21.55 1.73 -16.15
C LYS A 114 -22.69 0.70 -16.06
N ASN A 115 -22.37 -0.59 -16.10
CA ASN A 115 -23.34 -1.69 -16.04
C ASN A 115 -23.58 -2.17 -14.59
N GLY A 116 -22.93 -1.58 -13.60
CA GLY A 116 -23.04 -1.93 -12.18
C GLY A 116 -22.02 -2.96 -11.70
N SER A 117 -21.37 -3.72 -12.59
CA SER A 117 -20.32 -4.67 -12.23
C SER A 117 -19.08 -3.97 -11.68
N ILE A 118 -18.32 -4.68 -10.85
CA ILE A 118 -17.10 -4.15 -10.24
C ILE A 118 -15.88 -4.67 -11.01
N ILE A 119 -14.92 -3.78 -11.28
CA ILE A 119 -13.67 -4.09 -11.98
C ILE A 119 -12.49 -3.91 -11.03
N LEU A 120 -11.63 -4.91 -10.98
CA LEU A 120 -10.30 -4.85 -10.37
C LEU A 120 -9.23 -4.76 -11.46
N PHE A 121 -8.09 -4.16 -11.13
CA PHE A 121 -6.98 -3.97 -12.05
C PHE A 121 -5.72 -4.69 -11.56
N ARG A 122 -5.25 -5.66 -12.35
CA ARG A 122 -4.00 -6.42 -12.20
C ARG A 122 -3.80 -7.00 -10.80
N VAL A 123 -4.87 -7.58 -10.24
CA VAL A 123 -4.91 -8.10 -8.87
C VAL A 123 -3.85 -9.18 -8.62
N GLU A 124 -3.56 -10.01 -9.61
CA GLU A 124 -2.54 -11.06 -9.56
C GLU A 124 -1.14 -10.46 -9.40
N GLU A 125 -0.86 -9.33 -10.07
CA GLU A 125 0.44 -8.65 -9.99
C GLU A 125 0.67 -8.01 -8.62
N ASN A 126 -0.40 -7.52 -7.96
CA ASN A 126 -0.32 -7.09 -6.56
C ASN A 126 -0.01 -8.27 -5.63
N GLY A 127 -0.66 -9.42 -5.84
CA GLY A 127 -0.38 -10.64 -5.07
C GLY A 127 1.06 -11.13 -5.26
N LEU A 128 1.56 -11.12 -6.51
CA LEU A 128 2.95 -11.45 -6.82
C LEU A 128 3.93 -10.49 -6.15
N ARG A 129 3.69 -9.17 -6.22
CA ARG A 129 4.56 -8.18 -5.60
C ARG A 129 4.58 -8.29 -4.08
N MET A 130 3.44 -8.59 -3.45
CA MET A 130 3.38 -8.89 -2.02
C MET A 130 4.25 -10.11 -1.67
N ARG A 131 4.16 -11.20 -2.45
CA ARG A 131 4.98 -12.41 -2.22
C ARG A 131 6.47 -12.13 -2.34
N VAL A 132 6.90 -11.36 -3.35
CA VAL A 132 8.31 -10.93 -3.49
C VAL A 132 8.76 -10.11 -2.28
N GLY A 133 7.92 -9.20 -1.79
CA GLY A 133 8.19 -8.43 -0.57
C GLY A 133 8.27 -9.31 0.68
N ALA A 134 7.36 -10.28 0.80
CA ALA A 134 7.29 -11.20 1.93
C ALA A 134 8.55 -12.07 2.01
N ASP A 135 9.00 -12.63 0.89
CA ASP A 135 10.25 -13.39 0.80
C ASP A 135 11.44 -12.57 1.30
N ARG A 136 11.58 -11.33 0.80
CA ARG A 136 12.65 -10.40 1.22
C ARG A 136 12.62 -10.08 2.72
N MET A 137 11.44 -10.07 3.33
CA MET A 137 11.22 -9.78 4.75
C MET A 137 11.15 -11.04 5.63
N CYS A 138 11.48 -12.22 5.08
CA CYS A 138 11.39 -13.51 5.76
C CYS A 138 9.99 -13.81 6.31
N MET A 139 8.96 -13.52 5.51
CA MET A 139 7.56 -13.73 5.83
C MET A 139 6.97 -14.79 4.88
N PRO A 140 6.20 -15.77 5.37
CA PRO A 140 5.32 -16.51 4.50
C PRO A 140 4.24 -15.58 3.94
N ALA A 141 3.74 -15.88 2.75
CA ALA A 141 2.67 -15.13 2.12
C ALA A 141 1.57 -16.06 1.57
N PRO A 142 0.33 -15.56 1.43
CA PRO A 142 -0.71 -16.26 0.69
C PRO A 142 -0.26 -16.61 -0.74
N THR A 143 -0.84 -17.67 -1.32
CA THR A 143 -0.68 -17.90 -2.76
C THR A 143 -1.33 -16.76 -3.56
N ILE A 144 -1.04 -16.66 -4.86
CA ILE A 144 -1.64 -15.62 -5.70
C ILE A 144 -3.16 -15.84 -5.75
N GLU A 145 -3.60 -17.09 -5.86
CA GLU A 145 -5.00 -17.47 -5.88
C GLU A 145 -5.72 -17.09 -4.58
N GLN A 146 -5.10 -17.36 -3.42
CA GLN A 146 -5.64 -16.94 -2.12
C GLN A 146 -5.71 -15.43 -1.97
N PHE A 147 -4.70 -14.71 -2.47
CA PHE A 147 -4.70 -13.25 -2.47
C PHE A 147 -5.85 -12.69 -3.32
N VAL A 148 -6.02 -13.21 -4.54
CA VAL A 148 -7.10 -12.82 -5.45
C VAL A 148 -8.45 -13.12 -4.81
N GLU A 149 -8.67 -14.35 -4.33
CA GLU A 149 -9.92 -14.75 -3.66
C GLU A 149 -10.24 -13.86 -2.45
N ALA A 150 -9.25 -13.52 -1.64
CA ALA A 150 -9.44 -12.64 -0.49
C ALA A 150 -9.82 -11.21 -0.93
N VAL A 151 -9.15 -10.67 -1.96
CA VAL A 151 -9.47 -9.34 -2.52
C VAL A 151 -10.89 -9.34 -3.08
N THR A 152 -11.24 -10.29 -3.93
CA THR A 152 -12.57 -10.36 -4.55
C THR A 152 -13.67 -10.54 -3.50
N SER A 153 -13.47 -11.45 -2.54
CA SER A 153 -14.41 -11.66 -1.43
C SER A 153 -14.62 -10.40 -0.59
N THR A 154 -13.55 -9.67 -0.28
CA THR A 154 -13.64 -8.43 0.51
C THR A 154 -14.41 -7.35 -0.24
N VAL A 155 -14.13 -7.20 -1.54
CA VAL A 155 -14.79 -6.19 -2.39
C VAL A 155 -16.27 -6.52 -2.58
N SER A 156 -16.62 -7.76 -2.92
CA SER A 156 -18.01 -8.20 -3.06
C SER A 156 -18.80 -8.05 -1.77
N ALA A 157 -18.22 -8.41 -0.61
CA ALA A 157 -18.88 -8.23 0.68
C ALA A 157 -19.12 -6.75 1.06
N ASN A 158 -18.39 -5.82 0.44
CA ASN A 158 -18.51 -4.38 0.65
C ASN A 158 -19.02 -3.66 -0.62
N GLU A 159 -19.75 -4.34 -1.52
CA GLU A 159 -20.20 -3.77 -2.81
C GLU A 159 -20.94 -2.42 -2.65
N ARG A 160 -21.78 -2.30 -1.61
CA ARG A 160 -22.53 -1.05 -1.32
C ARG A 160 -21.63 0.16 -1.02
N TRP A 161 -20.36 -0.10 -0.71
CA TRP A 161 -19.34 0.92 -0.47
C TRP A 161 -18.56 1.28 -1.72
N VAL A 162 -18.72 0.56 -2.83
CA VAL A 162 -18.08 0.94 -4.10
C VAL A 162 -18.81 2.16 -4.68
N PRO A 163 -18.12 3.32 -4.80
CA PRO A 163 -18.75 4.52 -5.35
C PRO A 163 -19.25 4.29 -6.79
N PRO A 164 -20.27 5.04 -7.23
CA PRO A 164 -20.64 5.10 -8.64
C PRO A 164 -19.43 5.48 -9.53
N SER A 165 -19.48 5.14 -10.81
CA SER A 165 -18.35 5.30 -11.75
C SER A 165 -17.80 6.73 -11.85
N ASN A 166 -18.66 7.74 -11.75
CA ASN A 166 -18.27 9.16 -11.70
C ASN A 166 -17.88 9.64 -10.28
N LYS A 167 -18.25 8.85 -9.27
CA LYS A 167 -18.00 9.00 -7.82
C LYS A 167 -16.54 8.96 -7.41
N GLY A 168 -15.90 7.87 -7.80
CA GLY A 168 -14.66 7.45 -7.18
C GLY A 168 -14.43 5.95 -7.32
N PHE A 169 -13.71 5.41 -6.34
CA PHE A 169 -13.35 3.99 -6.29
C PHE A 169 -13.35 3.49 -4.85
N LEU A 170 -13.41 2.17 -4.70
CA LEU A 170 -13.13 1.52 -3.42
C LEU A 170 -11.62 1.23 -3.35
N HIS A 171 -10.92 1.88 -2.42
CA HIS A 171 -9.52 1.56 -2.13
C HIS A 171 -9.47 0.24 -1.37
N VAL A 172 -8.63 -0.69 -1.83
CA VAL A 172 -8.42 -1.99 -1.20
C VAL A 172 -7.00 -2.03 -0.65
N GLN A 173 -6.89 -2.29 0.66
CA GLN A 173 -5.62 -2.31 1.38
C GLN A 173 -5.34 -3.70 1.96
N PRO A 174 -4.63 -4.57 1.22
CA PRO A 174 -4.04 -5.77 1.80
C PRO A 174 -2.81 -5.42 2.65
N LEU A 175 -2.69 -6.09 3.79
CA LEU A 175 -1.60 -6.00 4.76
C LEU A 175 -1.11 -7.42 5.06
N LEU A 176 0.20 -7.60 5.15
CA LEU A 176 0.83 -8.82 5.67
C LEU A 176 1.74 -8.41 6.82
N MET A 177 1.51 -8.95 8.01
CA MET A 177 2.13 -8.48 9.26
C MET A 177 2.67 -9.63 10.10
N GLY A 178 3.88 -9.48 10.67
CA GLY A 178 4.39 -10.36 11.72
C GLY A 178 3.68 -10.10 13.06
N ASN A 179 2.79 -11.00 13.46
CA ASN A 179 1.84 -10.82 14.57
C ASN A 179 2.26 -11.54 15.88
N GLY A 180 3.11 -12.56 15.80
CA GLY A 180 3.49 -13.37 16.96
C GLY A 180 4.44 -12.67 17.95
N PRO A 181 4.42 -13.03 19.25
CA PRO A 181 5.25 -12.41 20.28
C PRO A 181 6.73 -12.79 20.10
N VAL A 182 7.59 -11.79 19.83
CA VAL A 182 9.03 -11.98 19.69
C VAL A 182 9.79 -10.68 19.98
N LEU A 183 10.77 -10.75 20.90
CA LEU A 183 11.68 -9.64 21.23
C LEU A 183 13.10 -9.86 20.72
N SER A 184 13.43 -11.07 20.29
CA SER A 184 14.68 -11.33 19.58
C SER A 184 14.56 -10.84 18.14
N LEU A 185 15.65 -10.39 17.54
CA LEU A 185 15.67 -9.99 16.14
C LEU A 185 15.72 -11.21 15.22
N ILE A 186 14.57 -11.88 15.10
CA ILE A 186 14.31 -13.04 14.24
C ILE A 186 12.94 -12.88 13.57
N PRO A 187 12.64 -13.62 12.49
CA PRO A 187 11.31 -13.60 11.88
C PRO A 187 10.19 -13.93 12.89
N ALA A 188 9.04 -13.25 12.76
CA ALA A 188 7.90 -13.52 13.61
C ALA A 188 7.47 -15.00 13.54
N PRO A 189 6.98 -15.57 14.65
CA PRO A 189 6.53 -16.97 14.68
C PRO A 189 5.13 -17.14 14.04
N GLU A 190 4.38 -16.06 13.87
CA GLU A 190 3.02 -16.05 13.32
C GLU A 190 2.78 -14.80 12.48
N PHE A 191 1.98 -14.93 11.43
CA PHE A 191 1.67 -13.85 10.49
C PHE A 191 0.16 -13.71 10.28
N ILE A 192 -0.27 -12.47 10.05
CA ILE A 192 -1.65 -12.14 9.66
C ILE A 192 -1.63 -11.48 8.29
N PHE A 193 -2.43 -12.02 7.38
CA PHE A 193 -2.86 -11.34 6.17
C PHE A 193 -4.25 -10.74 6.41
N LEU A 194 -4.39 -9.44 6.18
CA LEU A 194 -5.62 -8.69 6.41
C LEU A 194 -5.94 -7.80 5.21
N ILE A 195 -7.21 -7.70 4.84
CA ILE A 195 -7.67 -6.73 3.85
C ILE A 195 -8.77 -5.88 4.46
N TYR A 196 -8.61 -4.57 4.38
CA TYR A 196 -9.71 -3.63 4.60
C TYR A 196 -9.92 -2.78 3.35
N VAL A 197 -11.08 -2.14 3.29
CA VAL A 197 -11.46 -1.28 2.17
C VAL A 197 -11.95 0.07 2.68
N THR A 198 -11.84 1.10 1.86
CA THR A 198 -12.44 2.41 2.14
C THR A 198 -12.84 3.10 0.83
N PRO A 199 -14.04 3.70 0.74
CA PRO A 199 -14.39 4.46 -0.45
C PRO A 199 -13.58 5.76 -0.53
N VAL A 200 -13.20 6.12 -1.74
CA VAL A 200 -12.39 7.31 -2.03
C VAL A 200 -12.99 8.06 -3.21
N ARG A 201 -13.08 9.39 -3.09
CA ARG A 201 -13.53 10.26 -4.19
C ARG A 201 -12.48 10.33 -5.30
N ASN A 202 -12.94 10.57 -6.52
CA ASN A 202 -12.03 11.00 -7.58
C ASN A 202 -11.33 12.32 -7.21
N TYR A 203 -10.00 12.30 -7.18
CA TYR A 203 -9.18 13.48 -6.87
C TYR A 203 -9.25 14.59 -7.94
N PHE A 204 -9.79 14.27 -9.12
CA PHE A 204 -9.67 15.07 -10.34
C PHE A 204 -11.02 15.47 -10.93
N GLU A 205 -12.03 15.71 -10.10
CA GLU A 205 -13.23 16.43 -10.57
C GLU A 205 -12.79 17.83 -11.09
N GLY A 206 -12.73 17.98 -12.41
CA GLY A 206 -12.26 19.19 -13.11
C GLY A 206 -10.91 19.09 -13.84
N GLY A 207 -10.31 17.90 -13.95
CA GLY A 207 -9.07 17.66 -14.71
C GLY A 207 -7.85 17.35 -13.83
N LEU A 208 -6.75 16.93 -14.48
CA LEU A 208 -5.47 16.66 -13.80
C LEU A 208 -4.91 17.97 -13.26
N LYS A 209 -4.85 18.11 -11.93
CA LYS A 209 -4.24 19.27 -11.29
C LYS A 209 -2.74 19.01 -11.11
N PRO A 210 -1.86 19.77 -11.78
CA PRO A 210 -0.43 19.53 -11.68
C PRO A 210 0.08 19.77 -10.25
N ILE A 211 1.02 18.92 -9.81
CA ILE A 211 1.66 19.06 -8.50
C ILE A 211 2.94 19.90 -8.59
N ASN A 212 3.24 20.61 -7.52
CA ASN A 212 4.53 21.28 -7.33
C ASN A 212 5.37 20.46 -6.35
N VAL A 213 6.63 20.19 -6.70
CA VAL A 213 7.47 19.27 -5.93
C VAL A 213 8.85 19.86 -5.66
N VAL A 214 9.48 19.40 -4.59
CA VAL A 214 10.85 19.77 -4.23
C VAL A 214 11.76 18.57 -4.35
N VAL A 215 12.98 18.77 -4.83
CA VAL A 215 14.02 17.73 -4.81
C VAL A 215 14.66 17.69 -3.43
N GLU A 216 14.72 16.51 -2.83
CA GLU A 216 15.38 16.28 -1.53
C GLU A 216 16.82 15.82 -1.73
N ASN A 217 17.76 16.53 -1.08
CA ASN A 217 19.20 16.27 -1.21
C ASN A 217 19.80 15.59 0.01
N ASP A 218 19.15 15.69 1.18
CA ASP A 218 19.73 15.25 2.46
C ASP A 218 19.15 13.91 2.93
N ILE A 219 17.91 13.62 2.55
CA ILE A 219 17.19 12.40 2.94
C ILE A 219 16.98 11.53 1.70
N HIS A 220 17.62 10.37 1.66
CA HIS A 220 17.40 9.39 0.59
C HIS A 220 16.28 8.41 0.95
N ARG A 221 15.45 8.06 -0.04
CA ARG A 221 14.32 7.14 0.15
C ARG A 221 14.77 5.70 0.34
N ALA A 222 15.81 5.29 -0.37
CA ALA A 222 16.31 3.93 -0.40
C ALA A 222 17.82 3.89 -0.68
N THR A 223 18.43 2.75 -0.37
CA THR A 223 19.83 2.45 -0.67
C THR A 223 19.94 1.08 -1.33
N LEU A 224 20.98 0.89 -2.14
CA LEU A 224 21.24 -0.41 -2.77
C LEU A 224 21.47 -1.49 -1.71
N GLY A 225 20.85 -2.65 -1.88
CA GLY A 225 20.84 -3.73 -0.87
C GLY A 225 19.81 -3.55 0.24
N GLY A 226 19.15 -2.38 0.31
CA GLY A 226 18.01 -2.12 1.21
C GLY A 226 16.74 -2.86 0.79
N VAL A 227 15.60 -2.27 1.14
CA VAL A 227 14.26 -2.81 0.83
C VAL A 227 13.40 -1.85 0.01
N GLY A 228 14.01 -0.87 -0.66
CA GLY A 228 13.30 0.16 -1.44
C GLY A 228 12.46 -0.39 -2.58
N ASN A 229 12.85 -1.52 -3.17
CA ASN A 229 12.14 -2.22 -4.24
C ASN A 229 10.93 -3.07 -3.79
N ILE A 230 10.57 -3.05 -2.50
CA ILE A 230 9.38 -3.74 -1.99
C ILE A 230 8.50 -2.78 -1.19
N LYS A 231 7.20 -3.10 -1.04
CA LYS A 231 6.26 -2.27 -0.26
C LYS A 231 6.33 -2.57 1.24
N ALA A 232 7.54 -2.57 1.80
CA ALA A 232 7.75 -2.69 3.24
C ALA A 232 7.28 -1.43 3.97
N ILE A 233 6.62 -1.59 5.12
CA ILE A 233 6.09 -0.45 5.90
C ILE A 233 7.18 0.51 6.36
N GLY A 234 8.39 -0.01 6.64
CA GLY A 234 9.54 0.79 7.08
C GLY A 234 10.02 1.83 6.06
N ASN A 235 9.82 1.57 4.76
CA ASN A 235 10.21 2.51 3.70
C ASN A 235 9.47 3.84 3.77
N TYR A 236 8.26 3.85 4.33
CA TYR A 236 7.43 5.05 4.39
C TYR A 236 7.74 5.88 5.63
N ALA A 237 8.12 5.25 6.75
CA ALA A 237 8.41 5.93 8.00
C ALA A 237 9.66 6.83 7.88
N GLY A 238 10.71 6.35 7.21
CA GLY A 238 11.99 7.07 7.09
C GLY A 238 11.89 8.41 6.35
N ILE A 239 10.90 8.56 5.46
CA ILE A 239 10.73 9.76 4.63
C ILE A 239 9.71 10.77 5.17
N MET A 240 9.02 10.46 6.27
CA MET A 240 7.96 11.34 6.82
C MET A 240 8.47 12.74 7.17
N LYS A 241 9.73 12.86 7.61
CA LYS A 241 10.34 14.16 7.93
C LYS A 241 10.51 15.04 6.68
N ALA A 242 11.00 14.47 5.58
CA ALA A 242 11.14 15.18 4.30
C ALA A 242 9.76 15.64 3.79
N GLN A 243 8.78 14.73 3.82
CA GLN A 243 7.39 15.03 3.47
C GLN A 243 6.76 16.14 4.29
N ALA A 244 6.91 16.12 5.61
CA ALA A 244 6.38 17.15 6.49
C ALA A 244 7.01 18.52 6.21
N LYS A 245 8.33 18.57 5.99
CA LYS A 245 9.06 19.79 5.62
C LYS A 245 8.60 20.34 4.26
N ALA A 246 8.48 19.49 3.26
CA ALA A 246 8.01 19.88 1.93
C ALA A 246 6.60 20.47 1.98
N LYS A 247 5.68 19.79 2.67
CA LYS A 247 4.31 20.27 2.87
C LYS A 247 4.24 21.60 3.61
N ALA A 248 5.04 21.77 4.67
CA ALA A 248 5.11 23.03 5.41
C ALA A 248 5.61 24.20 4.53
N ASN A 249 6.41 23.91 3.52
CA ASN A 249 6.91 24.87 2.54
C ASN A 249 6.02 24.99 1.28
N GLY A 250 4.81 24.41 1.30
CA GLY A 250 3.84 24.53 0.22
C GLY A 250 4.07 23.61 -0.98
N PHE A 251 4.96 22.61 -0.88
CA PHE A 251 5.12 21.57 -1.90
C PHE A 251 4.12 20.43 -1.69
N SER A 252 3.69 19.83 -2.80
CA SER A 252 2.75 18.70 -2.81
C SER A 252 3.42 17.35 -2.53
N ASP A 253 4.67 17.17 -2.98
CA ASP A 253 5.47 15.95 -2.77
C ASP A 253 6.97 16.26 -2.86
N VAL A 254 7.79 15.24 -2.63
CA VAL A 254 9.25 15.25 -2.66
C VAL A 254 9.71 14.28 -3.75
N LEU A 255 10.66 14.72 -4.57
CA LEU A 255 11.41 13.89 -5.51
C LEU A 255 12.74 13.50 -4.89
N TYR A 256 13.03 12.20 -4.82
CA TYR A 256 14.27 11.68 -4.22
C TYR A 256 15.32 11.36 -5.28
N LEU A 257 16.57 11.60 -4.90
CA LEU A 257 17.75 11.23 -5.67
C LEU A 257 18.44 10.00 -5.08
N ASP A 258 19.22 9.33 -5.92
CA ASP A 258 20.01 8.16 -5.55
C ASP A 258 20.98 8.47 -4.40
N SER A 259 21.13 7.53 -3.48
CA SER A 259 21.95 7.69 -2.28
C SER A 259 23.47 7.65 -2.51
N ILE A 260 23.93 7.32 -3.72
CA ILE A 260 25.35 7.15 -4.02
C ILE A 260 25.94 8.42 -4.63
N HIS A 261 25.28 8.95 -5.66
CA HIS A 261 25.76 10.08 -6.44
C HIS A 261 25.01 11.38 -6.11
N ASN A 262 23.86 11.27 -5.42
CA ASN A 262 22.93 12.37 -5.17
C ASN A 262 22.61 13.15 -6.46
N ARG A 263 22.38 12.40 -7.55
CA ARG A 263 22.27 12.98 -8.89
C ARG A 263 21.18 12.33 -9.73
N TYR A 264 20.99 11.02 -9.62
CA TYR A 264 20.04 10.30 -10.45
C TYR A 264 18.66 10.26 -9.79
N LEU A 265 17.61 10.51 -10.56
CA LEU A 265 16.24 10.44 -10.09
C LEU A 265 15.90 9.01 -9.65
N GLU A 266 15.17 8.86 -8.55
CA GLU A 266 14.58 7.59 -8.12
C GLU A 266 13.05 7.62 -8.20
N GLU A 267 12.39 8.18 -7.20
CA GLU A 267 10.94 8.17 -7.07
C GLU A 267 10.44 9.44 -6.38
N PHE A 268 9.15 9.71 -6.52
CA PHE A 268 8.42 10.50 -5.54
C PHE A 268 8.14 9.67 -4.28
N SER A 269 7.58 10.26 -3.23
CA SER A 269 7.39 9.55 -1.96
C SER A 269 6.58 8.26 -2.06
N THR A 270 5.61 8.22 -2.97
CA THR A 270 4.74 7.04 -3.16
C THR A 270 4.45 6.72 -4.63
N ALA A 271 5.20 7.32 -5.56
CA ALA A 271 4.95 7.22 -7.00
C ALA A 271 6.26 7.19 -7.80
N ASN A 272 6.25 6.47 -8.92
CA ASN A 272 7.37 6.45 -9.86
C ASN A 272 7.40 7.75 -10.69
N VAL A 273 8.58 8.21 -11.09
CA VAL A 273 8.78 9.42 -11.91
C VAL A 273 9.05 9.08 -13.38
N PHE A 274 8.55 9.94 -14.26
CA PHE A 274 8.80 9.90 -15.71
C PHE A 274 9.12 11.31 -16.20
N VAL A 275 10.07 11.39 -17.14
CA VAL A 275 10.53 12.63 -17.77
C VAL A 275 10.32 12.49 -19.27
N VAL A 276 9.68 13.47 -19.88
CA VAL A 276 9.38 13.51 -21.31
C VAL A 276 10.29 14.51 -21.99
N LYS A 277 10.93 14.09 -23.08
CA LYS A 277 11.63 14.95 -24.01
C LYS A 277 11.37 14.50 -25.44
N ASP A 278 10.82 15.39 -26.26
CA ASP A 278 10.33 15.11 -27.61
C ASP A 278 9.38 13.90 -27.60
N ASN A 279 9.70 12.84 -28.35
CA ASN A 279 8.94 11.58 -28.37
C ASN A 279 9.52 10.50 -27.42
N THR A 280 10.42 10.88 -26.51
CA THR A 280 11.08 9.96 -25.58
C THR A 280 10.57 10.16 -24.16
N ILE A 281 10.17 9.07 -23.53
CA ILE A 281 9.78 9.01 -22.12
C ILE A 281 10.86 8.23 -21.37
N SER A 282 11.60 8.92 -20.49
CA SER A 282 12.62 8.31 -19.64
C SER A 282 12.10 8.08 -18.22
N THR A 283 12.46 6.96 -17.61
CA THR A 283 12.15 6.64 -16.22
C THR A 283 13.32 5.91 -15.57
N PRO A 284 13.56 6.09 -14.26
CA PRO A 284 14.61 5.37 -13.55
C PRO A 284 14.52 3.85 -13.74
N VAL A 285 15.64 3.23 -14.10
CA VAL A 285 15.77 1.76 -14.29
C VAL A 285 15.61 1.01 -12.96
N LEU A 286 14.96 -0.15 -12.98
CA LEU A 286 14.81 -0.98 -11.78
C LEU A 286 16.15 -1.62 -11.39
N GLY A 287 16.81 -1.03 -10.39
CA GLY A 287 18.13 -1.46 -9.88
C GLY A 287 18.17 -1.87 -8.41
N GLY A 288 17.02 -2.00 -7.74
CA GLY A 288 16.91 -2.42 -6.34
C GLY A 288 16.50 -1.32 -5.35
N THR A 289 16.61 -0.05 -5.72
CA THR A 289 16.12 1.08 -4.91
C THR A 289 14.77 1.61 -5.36
N ILE A 290 14.31 1.28 -6.57
CA ILE A 290 13.02 1.74 -7.11
C ILE A 290 11.97 0.63 -6.95
N LEU A 291 10.79 1.00 -6.47
CA LEU A 291 9.65 0.10 -6.38
C LEU A 291 9.13 -0.22 -7.80
N PRO A 292 9.01 -1.51 -8.19
CA PRO A 292 8.38 -1.91 -9.45
C PRO A 292 6.86 -1.64 -9.38
N GLY A 293 6.47 -0.42 -9.71
CA GLY A 293 5.08 0.00 -9.75
C GLY A 293 4.28 -0.74 -10.82
N ILE A 294 3.12 -1.28 -10.45
CA ILE A 294 2.19 -1.90 -11.40
C ILE A 294 1.67 -0.84 -12.38
N THR A 295 1.37 0.38 -11.89
CA THR A 295 1.05 1.53 -12.73
C THR A 295 2.21 1.88 -13.66
N ARG A 296 3.45 1.93 -13.17
CA ARG A 296 4.66 2.17 -13.99
C ARG A 296 4.75 1.16 -15.12
N LYS A 297 4.62 -0.14 -14.82
CA LYS A 297 4.61 -1.22 -15.83
C LYS A 297 3.52 -0.99 -16.89
N SER A 298 2.30 -0.66 -16.46
CA SER A 298 1.19 -0.40 -17.37
C SER A 298 1.38 0.85 -18.24
N ILE A 299 1.95 1.93 -17.69
CA ILE A 299 2.24 3.15 -18.44
C ILE A 299 3.31 2.91 -19.50
N ILE A 300 4.37 2.16 -19.18
CA ILE A 300 5.40 1.78 -20.17
C ILE A 300 4.79 0.99 -21.33
N GLU A 301 3.92 0.00 -21.05
CA GLU A 301 3.27 -0.77 -22.10
C GLU A 301 2.31 0.08 -22.95
N ILE A 302 1.51 0.95 -22.32
CA ILE A 302 0.62 1.88 -23.04
C ILE A 302 1.45 2.83 -23.92
N ALA A 303 2.53 3.40 -23.39
CA ALA A 303 3.38 4.34 -24.11
C ALA A 303 3.98 3.71 -25.37
N HIS A 304 4.50 2.48 -25.27
CA HIS A 304 4.97 1.73 -26.44
C HIS A 304 3.88 1.51 -27.49
N ARG A 305 2.67 1.12 -27.08
CA ARG A 305 1.53 0.93 -28.00
C ARG A 305 1.08 2.22 -28.68
N GLN A 306 1.35 3.37 -28.07
CA GLN A 306 1.05 4.69 -28.62
C GLN A 306 2.20 5.29 -29.44
N GLY A 307 3.32 4.56 -29.61
CA GLY A 307 4.44 4.98 -30.46
C GLY A 307 5.51 5.83 -29.77
N PHE A 308 5.45 5.98 -28.45
CA PHE A 308 6.53 6.64 -27.70
C PHE A 308 7.75 5.74 -27.60
N LYS A 309 8.94 6.35 -27.64
CA LYS A 309 10.18 5.68 -27.23
C LYS A 309 10.25 5.71 -25.72
N VAL A 310 10.39 4.56 -25.06
CA VAL A 310 10.52 4.49 -23.61
C VAL A 310 11.92 4.01 -23.24
N GLU A 311 12.59 4.73 -22.33
CA GLU A 311 13.92 4.41 -21.83
C GLU A 311 13.91 4.21 -20.32
N GLU A 312 14.19 2.98 -19.90
CA GLU A 312 14.47 2.67 -18.49
C GLU A 312 15.99 2.80 -18.26
N ARG A 313 16.43 3.92 -17.69
CA ARG A 313 17.85 4.24 -17.50
C ARG A 313 18.12 5.04 -16.23
N LEU A 314 19.38 5.32 -15.93
CA LEU A 314 19.71 6.37 -14.97
C LEU A 314 19.36 7.73 -15.57
N VAL A 315 18.51 8.50 -14.89
CA VAL A 315 18.04 9.82 -15.33
C VAL A 315 18.70 10.87 -14.42
N PRO A 316 19.67 11.66 -14.90
CA PRO A 316 20.27 12.74 -14.12
C PRO A 316 19.24 13.83 -13.79
N VAL A 317 19.34 14.42 -12.60
CA VAL A 317 18.47 15.52 -12.15
C VAL A 317 18.53 16.74 -13.06
N GLU A 318 19.64 16.91 -13.80
CA GLU A 318 19.80 18.01 -14.75
C GLU A 318 18.80 17.93 -15.91
N GLU A 319 18.35 16.73 -16.30
CA GLU A 319 17.38 16.57 -17.39
C GLU A 319 16.01 17.19 -17.06
N LEU A 320 15.72 17.44 -15.78
CA LEU A 320 14.51 18.14 -15.37
C LEU A 320 14.46 19.58 -15.90
N PHE A 321 15.60 20.24 -16.13
CA PHE A 321 15.62 21.63 -16.60
C PHE A 321 15.26 21.76 -18.08
N ASP A 322 15.46 20.71 -18.86
CA ASP A 322 15.24 20.70 -20.31
C ASP A 322 14.05 19.82 -20.72
N ALA A 323 13.36 19.20 -19.77
CA ALA A 323 12.19 18.35 -20.03
C ALA A 323 10.98 19.14 -20.52
N ASP A 324 10.22 18.56 -21.45
CA ASP A 324 8.98 19.15 -21.94
C ASP A 324 7.83 18.88 -20.95
N GLU A 325 7.84 17.71 -20.31
CA GLU A 325 6.87 17.32 -19.30
C GLU A 325 7.50 16.39 -18.27
N VAL A 326 7.08 16.51 -17.01
CA VAL A 326 7.38 15.54 -15.95
C VAL A 326 6.08 15.09 -15.33
N PHE A 327 5.94 13.80 -15.08
CA PHE A 327 4.77 13.25 -14.41
C PHE A 327 5.14 12.14 -13.44
N CYS A 328 4.26 11.88 -12.48
CA CYS A 328 4.36 10.73 -11.60
C CYS A 328 3.25 9.73 -11.86
N CYS A 329 3.49 8.47 -11.51
CA CYS A 329 2.46 7.45 -11.57
C CYS A 329 2.46 6.54 -10.34
N GLY A 330 1.26 6.10 -9.94
CA GLY A 330 1.08 5.24 -8.78
C GLY A 330 -0.38 4.87 -8.59
N ASN A 331 -0.66 3.90 -7.71
CA ASN A 331 -2.04 3.43 -7.53
C ASN A 331 -2.99 4.58 -7.17
N ALA A 332 -2.66 5.39 -6.16
CA ALA A 332 -3.52 6.47 -5.68
C ALA A 332 -3.82 7.53 -6.77
N VAL A 333 -2.77 8.00 -7.44
CA VAL A 333 -2.82 9.14 -8.38
C VAL A 333 -3.07 8.75 -9.84
N CYS A 334 -2.99 7.46 -10.18
CA CYS A 334 -2.93 6.99 -11.57
C CYS A 334 -1.71 7.61 -12.29
N VAL A 335 -1.92 8.68 -13.05
CA VAL A 335 -0.89 9.51 -13.69
C VAL A 335 -1.19 10.95 -13.31
N LEU A 336 -0.18 11.68 -12.86
CA LEU A 336 -0.32 13.05 -12.38
C LEU A 336 0.82 13.93 -12.92
N PRO A 337 0.52 14.99 -13.69
CA PRO A 337 1.54 15.93 -14.15
C PRO A 337 2.19 16.68 -12.99
N VAL A 338 3.46 17.01 -13.19
CA VAL A 338 4.23 17.90 -12.31
C VAL A 338 4.25 19.27 -12.98
N GLY A 339 3.63 20.25 -12.34
CA GLY A 339 3.59 21.63 -12.84
C GLY A 339 4.87 22.40 -12.58
N SER A 340 5.60 22.06 -11.52
CA SER A 340 6.91 22.65 -11.24
C SER A 340 7.78 21.78 -10.34
N ILE A 341 9.09 21.89 -10.53
CA ILE A 341 10.11 21.28 -9.66
C ILE A 341 11.03 22.36 -9.11
N THR A 342 11.34 22.29 -7.82
CA THR A 342 12.33 23.14 -7.17
C THR A 342 13.53 22.33 -6.70
N LEU A 343 14.72 22.66 -7.19
CA LEU A 343 15.99 22.10 -6.78
C LEU A 343 16.90 23.22 -6.27
N ASN A 344 17.38 23.13 -5.03
CA ASN A 344 18.31 24.12 -4.45
C ASN A 344 17.82 25.58 -4.58
N GLY A 345 16.52 25.80 -4.44
CA GLY A 345 15.89 27.12 -4.59
C GLY A 345 15.67 27.56 -6.04
N LYS A 346 16.21 26.85 -7.03
CA LYS A 346 15.93 27.08 -8.45
C LYS A 346 14.67 26.30 -8.85
N ARG A 347 13.68 27.02 -9.36
CA ARG A 347 12.41 26.46 -9.82
C ARG A 347 12.38 26.35 -11.35
N VAL A 348 11.78 25.27 -11.84
CA VAL A 348 11.41 25.04 -13.24
C VAL A 348 9.90 24.82 -13.28
N ASP A 349 9.23 25.47 -14.22
CA ASP A 349 7.78 25.35 -14.44
C ASP A 349 7.52 24.67 -15.79
N TYR A 350 6.60 23.71 -15.83
CA TYR A 350 6.23 22.94 -17.03
C TYR A 350 4.84 23.34 -17.57
N GLY A 351 4.25 24.42 -17.04
CA GLY A 351 2.86 24.80 -17.33
C GLY A 351 2.55 25.16 -18.79
N GLU A 352 3.56 25.41 -19.62
CA GLU A 352 3.39 25.71 -21.05
C GLU A 352 3.14 24.46 -21.91
N SER A 353 3.46 23.25 -21.43
CA SER A 353 3.38 22.03 -22.25
C SER A 353 1.99 21.40 -22.33
N GLU A 354 0.97 22.03 -21.72
CA GLU A 354 -0.40 21.54 -21.58
C GLU A 354 -0.54 20.10 -21.01
N PHE A 355 0.57 19.47 -20.60
CA PHE A 355 0.63 18.10 -20.07
C PHE A 355 0.06 17.06 -21.03
N VAL A 356 0.31 17.22 -22.34
CA VAL A 356 -0.29 16.38 -23.39
C VAL A 356 0.01 14.89 -23.19
N VAL A 357 1.25 14.54 -22.87
CA VAL A 357 1.66 13.13 -22.76
C VAL A 357 1.07 12.50 -21.51
N SER A 358 1.14 13.15 -20.34
CA SER A 358 0.53 12.57 -19.13
C SER A 358 -1.00 12.48 -19.23
N GLN A 359 -1.68 13.44 -19.87
CA GLN A 359 -3.12 13.38 -20.10
C GLN A 359 -3.51 12.22 -21.02
N GLN A 360 -2.75 12.01 -22.11
CA GLN A 360 -2.96 10.90 -23.03
C GLN A 360 -2.78 9.55 -22.34
N LEU A 361 -1.72 9.40 -21.56
CA LEU A 361 -1.41 8.18 -20.81
C LEU A 361 -2.42 7.93 -19.67
N TYR A 362 -2.80 8.98 -18.94
CA TYR A 362 -3.86 8.93 -17.93
C TYR A 362 -5.16 8.43 -18.53
N SER A 363 -5.61 9.04 -19.63
CA SER A 363 -6.89 8.71 -20.28
C SER A 363 -6.92 7.27 -20.74
N ALA A 364 -5.84 6.80 -21.36
CA ALA A 364 -5.72 5.41 -21.80
C ALA A 364 -5.81 4.42 -20.62
N LEU A 365 -5.07 4.66 -19.55
CA LEU A 365 -5.09 3.78 -18.38
C LEU A 365 -6.43 3.83 -17.62
N ALA A 366 -6.97 5.02 -17.39
CA ALA A 366 -8.23 5.21 -16.67
C ALA A 366 -9.40 4.55 -17.42
N ASN A 367 -9.44 4.66 -18.76
CA ASN A 367 -10.47 4.02 -19.57
C ASN A 367 -10.46 2.49 -19.44
N ILE A 368 -9.29 1.87 -19.30
CA ILE A 368 -9.17 0.43 -19.04
C ILE A 368 -9.65 0.10 -17.62
N GLN A 369 -9.14 0.83 -16.62
CA GLN A 369 -9.45 0.59 -15.21
C GLN A 369 -10.94 0.73 -14.88
N MET A 370 -11.63 1.64 -15.57
CA MET A 370 -13.06 1.90 -15.39
C MET A 370 -13.95 1.07 -16.34
N GLY A 371 -13.36 0.23 -17.20
CA GLY A 371 -14.08 -0.57 -18.18
C GLY A 371 -14.84 0.25 -19.23
N LEU A 372 -14.30 1.42 -19.60
CA LEU A 372 -14.85 2.29 -20.64
C LEU A 372 -14.43 1.85 -22.05
N ILE A 373 -13.33 1.09 -22.13
CA ILE A 373 -12.87 0.43 -23.35
C ILE A 373 -12.59 -1.05 -23.07
N GLU A 374 -12.57 -1.85 -24.13
CA GLU A 374 -12.15 -3.24 -24.06
C GLU A 374 -10.70 -3.34 -23.58
N ASP A 375 -10.48 -4.17 -22.58
CA ASP A 375 -9.14 -4.51 -22.10
C ASP A 375 -8.54 -5.63 -22.96
N LYS A 376 -7.74 -5.23 -23.95
CA LYS A 376 -7.03 -6.15 -24.85
C LYS A 376 -5.78 -6.79 -24.23
N MET A 377 -5.43 -6.41 -23.00
CA MET A 377 -4.19 -6.84 -22.34
C MET A 377 -4.45 -7.84 -21.20
N GLY A 378 -5.72 -8.13 -20.88
CA GLY A 378 -6.09 -9.05 -19.82
C GLY A 378 -5.65 -8.56 -18.44
N TRP A 379 -5.71 -7.25 -18.22
CA TRP A 379 -5.36 -6.58 -16.97
C TRP A 379 -6.52 -6.46 -15.99
N THR A 380 -7.76 -6.66 -16.41
CA THR A 380 -8.96 -6.42 -15.61
C THR A 380 -9.63 -7.71 -15.19
N THR A 381 -10.09 -7.74 -13.94
CA THR A 381 -10.90 -8.83 -13.38
C THR A 381 -12.28 -8.29 -13.08
N LEU A 382 -13.32 -8.87 -13.69
CA LEU A 382 -14.71 -8.49 -13.47
C LEU A 382 -15.31 -9.30 -12.31
N LEU A 383 -15.96 -8.61 -11.38
CA LEU A 383 -16.79 -9.21 -10.34
C LEU A 383 -18.25 -8.98 -10.72
N ASN A 384 -19.01 -10.08 -10.74
CA ASN A 384 -20.44 -10.09 -11.03
C ASN A 384 -21.28 -10.02 -9.76
#